data_AF-A0A379FI02-F1
#
_entry.id   AF-A0A379FI02-F1
#
_cell.length_a   1.000
_cell.length_b   1.000
_cell.length_c   1.000
_cell.angle_alpha   90.00
_cell.angle_beta   90.00
_cell.angle_gamma   90.00
#
_symmetry.space_group_name_H-M   'P 1'
#
loop_
_entity.id
_entity.type
_entity.pdbx_description
1 polymer ?
#
loop_
_entity_poly.entity_id
_entity_poly.type
_entity_poly.pdbx_seq_one_letter_code
_entity_poly.pdbx_strand_id
1 'polypeptide(L)' 'MVIHGCLHLLGYDHIEDDEAEEMEGLETEILQKLGYEDPYLD' A
#
# COMPACT_ATOMS: atom_id res chain seq x y z
N MET A 1 -8.28 -0.01 1.91
CA MET A 1 -9.09 1.13 1.40
C MET A 1 -8.79 2.45 2.09
N VAL A 2 -8.76 2.55 3.44
CA VAL A 2 -8.36 3.82 4.09
C VAL A 2 -6.87 4.11 3.89
N ILE A 3 -6.00 3.14 4.20
CA ILE A 3 -4.54 3.27 3.98
C ILE A 3 -4.24 3.49 2.49
N HIS A 4 -4.75 2.64 1.61
CA HIS A 4 -4.72 2.85 0.16
C HIS A 4 -5.05 4.29 -0.26
N GLY A 5 -6.22 4.80 0.15
CA GLY A 5 -6.65 6.16 -0.22
C GLY A 5 -5.75 7.26 0.37
N CYS A 6 -5.19 7.05 1.57
CA CYS A 6 -4.22 7.98 2.14
C CYS A 6 -2.91 8.00 1.35
N LEU A 7 -2.43 6.85 0.86
CA LEU A 7 -1.24 6.78 0.02
C LEU A 7 -1.44 7.54 -1.30
N HIS A 8 -2.61 7.38 -1.94
CA HIS A 8 -3.00 8.19 -3.11
C HIS A 8 -2.99 9.70 -2.82
N LEU A 9 -3.55 10.12 -1.68
CA LEU A 9 -3.56 11.54 -1.28
C LEU A 9 -2.16 12.10 -0.98
N LEU A 10 -1.20 11.23 -0.63
CA LEU A 10 0.20 11.58 -0.43
C LEU A 10 1.01 11.59 -1.73
N GLY A 11 0.40 11.16 -2.84
CA GLY A 11 1.01 11.15 -4.18
C GLY A 11 1.65 9.84 -4.60
N TYR A 12 1.43 8.76 -3.85
CA TYR A 12 1.77 7.41 -4.32
C TYR A 12 0.71 6.95 -5.32
N ASP A 13 1.13 6.25 -6.36
CA ASP A 13 0.24 5.64 -7.35
C ASP A 13 0.75 4.22 -7.66
N HIS A 14 -0.05 3.47 -8.41
CA HIS A 14 0.27 2.09 -8.81
C HIS A 14 0.00 1.84 -10.29
N ILE A 15 0.20 2.88 -11.11
CA ILE A 15 0.03 2.79 -12.57
C ILE A 15 1.20 2.07 -13.23
N GLU A 16 2.43 2.42 -12.84
CA GLU A 16 3.65 1.77 -13.30
C GLU A 16 4.11 0.71 -12.28
N ASP A 17 4.75 -0.36 -12.76
CA ASP A 17 5.11 -1.52 -11.93
C ASP A 17 6.05 -1.14 -10.76
N ASP A 18 6.96 -0.19 -10.97
CA ASP A 18 7.90 0.29 -9.94
C ASP A 18 7.23 1.17 -8.88
N GLU A 19 6.30 2.03 -9.30
CA GLU A 19 5.48 2.83 -8.38
C GLU A 19 4.54 1.94 -7.55
N ALA A 20 3.97 0.91 -8.19
CA ALA A 20 3.14 -0.09 -7.51
C ALA A 20 3.96 -0.83 -6.44
N GLU A 21 5.15 -1.34 -6.75
CA GLU A 21 5.98 -2.04 -5.76
C GLU A 21 6.29 -1.17 -4.53
N GLU A 22 6.56 0.13 -4.73
CA GLU A 22 6.75 1.09 -3.63
C GLU A 22 5.46 1.31 -2.81
N MET A 23 4.34 1.60 -3.48
CA MET A 23 3.08 1.90 -2.81
C MET A 23 2.52 0.67 -2.06
N GLU A 24 2.53 -0.49 -2.70
CA GLU A 24 2.02 -1.75 -2.14
C GLU A 24 2.88 -2.18 -0.94
N GLY A 25 4.20 -2.05 -1.04
CA GLY A 25 5.11 -2.33 0.08
C GLY A 25 4.83 -1.46 1.31
N LEU A 26 4.58 -0.17 1.10
CA LEU A 26 4.18 0.75 2.19
C LEU A 26 2.79 0.41 2.76
N GLU A 27 1.82 0.08 1.90
CA GLU A 27 0.49 -0.35 2.35
C GLU A 27 0.59 -1.60 3.24
N THR A 28 1.37 -2.60 2.81
CA THR A 28 1.64 -3.83 3.58
C THR A 28 2.34 -3.53 4.90
N GLU A 29 3.42 -2.74 4.90
CA GLU A 29 4.16 -2.41 6.13
C GLU A 29 3.25 -1.72 7.16
N ILE A 30 2.42 -0.77 6.72
CA ILE A 30 1.49 -0.04 7.59
C ILE A 30 0.42 -0.98 8.16
N LEU A 31 -0.19 -1.82 7.31
CA LEU A 31 -1.23 -2.76 7.74
C LEU A 31 -0.70 -3.79 8.73
N GLN A 32 0.49 -4.35 8.49
CA GLN A 32 1.13 -5.29 9.40
C GLN A 32 1.46 -4.65 10.75
N LYS A 33 1.95 -3.40 10.78
CA LYS A 33 2.17 -2.65 12.03
C LYS A 33 0.88 -2.40 12.82
N LEU A 34 -0.26 -2.31 12.13
CA LEU A 34 -1.57 -2.19 12.74
C LEU A 34 -2.18 -3.55 13.14
N GLY A 35 -1.51 -4.66 12.84
CA GLY A 35 -1.94 -6.02 13.18
C GLY A 35 -2.89 -6.66 12.16
N TYR A 36 -2.97 -6.10 10.95
CA TYR A 36 -3.69 -6.70 9.84
C TYR A 36 -2.78 -7.58 8.99
N GLU A 37 -3.37 -8.55 8.30
CA GLU A 37 -2.66 -9.37 7.32
C GLU A 37 -2.30 -8.55 6.08
N ASP A 38 -1.30 -9.04 5.34
CA ASP A 38 -0.88 -8.45 4.08
C ASP A 38 -1.98 -8.62 3.01
N PRO A 39 -2.50 -7.53 2.43
CA PRO A 39 -3.62 -7.59 1.50
C PRO A 39 -3.25 -8.13 0.11
N TYR A 40 -1.96 -8.32 -0.19
CA TYR A 40 -1.46 -8.86 -1.47
C TYR A 40 -1.05 -10.34 -1.37
N LEU A 41 -1.22 -10.96 -0.19
CA LEU A 41 -1.11 -12.41 -0.03
C LEU A 41 -2.41 -13.08 -0.50
N ASP A 42 -2.45 -13.47 -1.78
CA ASP A 42 -3.47 -14.35 -2.37
C ASP A 42 -2.81 -15.61 -2.96
#